data_AF-A0A934Z0X3-F1
#
_entry.id   AF-A0A934Z0X3-F1
#
_cell.length_a   1.000
_cell.length_b   1.000
_cell.length_c   1.000
_cell.angle_alpha   90.00
_cell.angle_beta   90.00
_cell.angle_gamma   90.00
#
_symmetry.space_group_name_H-M   'P 1'
#
loop_
_entity.id
_entity.type
_entity.pdbx_description
1 polymer ?
#
loop_
_entity_poly.entity_id
_entity_poly.type
_entity_poly.pdbx_seq_one_letter_code
_entity_poly.pdbx_strand_id
1 'polypeptide(L)'
;MSSTRLGDHLVQRGLITEMQLAVALQQQERTGERLGRLLLILGSIRRLDLGRALAELWQLPFIMITPETVSPAVAQRFPLEATLKFRAVPIRDDGTTLTVAVADQPSADLRETLAVVYPGRVLDVRVTTEWDIDQAIAIANRRKVVDTSIYGLYFRDQAESAFTVFTLPQYLLFGTALIALMLGLWAAPLTTLFALNVPITLFFVTVVAFRTVVGVSGAAAETTVTITDDEVQALRDRDLPSYSILVPAYREAAVIGRLLTSLKALDYPADKLDILLLLEEDDADTLAAAKAASPGANVRLLVVPSGQPQTKPKACNVGLLFAQGEYLVIYDAEDQPEPDQLKKAVLAFRRGPKELICLQAALNYYNWNENFLTRMFTLEYSFWFDYLLPGLDKLRMPIPLGGTSNHFKTPVLRELGGWDPFNVTEDADLGIRAAMHGYRVGIVNSTTYEEANKHLGNWLRQRSRWIKGYMQTALVFSRDPIGLVRRAGLRQALGFALLIGGTPLIFLFQPISILLTLVWVVTRTTALDPLFPPAILYLSLFNLLLGNALAIYINMFAVFKRRLHPLVLFALLNPLYWMLHSIASYKALGQLFTRPYYWEKTTHGLTRHPASSH
;
A
#
# COMPACT_ATOMS: atom_id res chain seq x y z
N MET A 1 6.01 -49.90 -7.87
CA MET A 1 5.03 -49.39 -8.85
C MET A 1 5.59 -48.10 -9.40
N SER A 2 5.88 -48.05 -10.71
CA SER A 2 6.41 -46.85 -11.37
C SER A 2 5.42 -45.70 -11.15
N SER A 3 5.81 -44.65 -10.43
CA SER A 3 4.95 -43.47 -10.29
C SER A 3 4.83 -42.84 -11.67
N THR A 4 3.68 -43.02 -12.32
CA THR A 4 3.38 -42.37 -13.61
C THR A 4 3.66 -40.88 -13.47
N ARG A 5 4.48 -40.30 -14.34
CA ARG A 5 4.75 -38.87 -14.29
C ARG A 5 3.52 -38.12 -14.80
N LEU A 6 3.25 -36.94 -14.24
CA LEU A 6 2.08 -36.13 -14.62
C LEU A 6 2.03 -35.88 -16.14
N GLY A 7 3.16 -35.52 -16.75
CA GLY A 7 3.24 -35.27 -18.19
C GLY A 7 2.80 -36.47 -19.03
N ASP A 8 3.35 -37.64 -18.72
CA ASP A 8 3.03 -38.90 -19.43
C ASP A 8 1.54 -39.25 -19.27
N HIS A 9 0.99 -39.08 -18.06
CA HIS A 9 -0.43 -39.30 -17.78
C HIS A 9 -1.34 -38.39 -18.62
N LEU A 10 -0.99 -37.10 -18.72
CA LEU A 10 -1.77 -36.12 -19.48
C LEU A 10 -1.74 -36.39 -21.00
N VAL A 11 -0.59 -36.82 -21.54
CA VAL A 11 -0.46 -37.20 -22.95
C VAL A 11 -1.25 -38.48 -23.25
N GLN A 12 -1.13 -39.51 -22.41
CA GLN A 12 -1.88 -40.77 -22.56
C GLN A 12 -3.41 -40.55 -22.56
N ARG A 13 -3.89 -39.55 -21.80
CA ARG A 13 -5.30 -39.17 -21.74
C ARG A 13 -5.74 -38.25 -22.89
N GLY A 14 -4.82 -37.86 -23.78
CA GLY A 14 -5.09 -36.94 -24.88
C GLY A 14 -5.46 -35.52 -24.44
N LEU A 15 -5.10 -35.14 -23.20
CA LEU A 15 -5.39 -33.81 -22.66
C LEU A 15 -4.38 -32.75 -23.13
N ILE A 16 -3.17 -33.19 -23.44
CA ILE A 16 -2.10 -32.37 -24.03
C ILE A 16 -1.37 -33.20 -25.10
N THR A 17 -0.70 -32.52 -26.03
CA THR A 17 0.20 -33.14 -27.02
C THR A 17 1.61 -33.31 -26.47
N GLU A 18 2.42 -34.21 -27.07
CA GLU A 18 3.85 -34.33 -26.75
C GLU A 18 4.62 -33.02 -26.97
N MET A 19 4.25 -32.25 -27.99
CA MET A 19 4.83 -30.93 -28.25
C MET A 19 4.54 -29.95 -27.12
N GLN A 20 3.28 -29.88 -26.65
CA GLN A 20 2.91 -29.04 -25.51
C GLN A 20 3.64 -29.46 -24.23
N LEU A 21 3.80 -30.76 -24.00
CA LEU A 21 4.59 -31.27 -22.89
C LEU A 21 6.07 -30.87 -23.00
N ALA A 22 6.68 -30.99 -24.18
CA ALA A 22 8.07 -30.62 -24.41
C ALA A 22 8.32 -29.11 -24.15
N VAL A 23 7.42 -28.23 -24.63
CA VAL A 23 7.47 -26.79 -24.35
C VAL A 23 7.37 -26.51 -22.84
N ALA A 24 6.44 -27.19 -22.15
CA ALA A 24 6.28 -27.02 -20.70
C ALA A 24 7.49 -27.52 -19.90
N LEU A 25 8.14 -28.61 -20.33
CA LEU A 25 9.37 -29.12 -19.72
C LEU A 25 10.56 -28.17 -19.93
N GLN A 26 10.70 -27.59 -21.12
CA GLN A 26 11.73 -26.58 -21.39
C GLN A 26 11.55 -25.35 -20.48
N GLN A 27 10.30 -24.89 -20.32
CA GLN A 27 9.99 -23.80 -19.39
C GLN A 27 10.27 -24.21 -17.93
N GLN A 28 9.98 -25.45 -17.55
CA GLN A 28 10.28 -25.98 -16.23
C GLN A 28 11.78 -25.97 -15.92
N GLU A 29 12.64 -26.27 -16.89
CA GLU A 29 14.09 -26.17 -16.73
C GLU A 29 14.54 -24.72 -16.51
N ARG A 30 13.91 -23.77 -17.23
CA ARG A 30 14.20 -22.33 -17.14
C ARG A 30 13.77 -21.72 -15.80
N THR A 31 12.57 -22.03 -15.32
CA THR A 31 11.97 -21.34 -14.16
C THR A 31 11.92 -22.18 -12.89
N GLY A 32 12.01 -23.50 -13.00
CA GLY A 32 11.90 -24.44 -11.88
C GLY A 32 10.47 -24.64 -11.36
N GLU A 33 9.45 -24.14 -12.06
CA GLU A 33 8.06 -24.22 -11.59
C GLU A 33 7.41 -25.61 -11.79
N ARG A 34 6.29 -25.83 -11.09
CA ARG A 34 5.51 -27.07 -11.20
C ARG A 34 4.92 -27.23 -12.60
N LEU A 35 5.11 -28.40 -13.22
CA LEU A 35 4.64 -28.70 -14.58
C LEU A 35 3.15 -28.38 -14.79
N GLY A 36 2.29 -28.73 -13.81
CA GLY A 36 0.86 -28.42 -13.88
C GLY A 36 0.57 -26.92 -14.01
N ARG A 37 1.29 -26.07 -13.25
CA ARG A 37 1.16 -24.61 -13.31
C ARG A 37 1.61 -24.07 -14.67
N LEU A 38 2.71 -24.59 -15.20
CA LEU A 38 3.22 -24.21 -16.53
C LEU A 38 2.23 -24.54 -17.64
N LEU A 39 1.65 -25.74 -17.62
CA LEU A 39 0.65 -26.15 -18.61
C LEU A 39 -0.61 -25.27 -18.58
N LEU A 40 -1.03 -24.80 -17.40
CA LEU A 40 -2.13 -23.84 -17.28
C LEU A 40 -1.76 -22.48 -17.90
N ILE A 41 -0.56 -21.98 -17.60
CA ILE A 41 -0.11 -20.65 -18.02
C ILE A 41 0.15 -20.59 -19.52
N LEU A 42 0.67 -21.67 -20.10
CA LEU A 42 0.80 -21.84 -21.55
C LEU A 42 -0.54 -22.07 -22.25
N GLY A 43 -1.66 -22.13 -21.51
CA GLY A 43 -2.98 -22.43 -22.07
C GLY A 43 -3.10 -23.83 -22.68
N SER A 44 -2.20 -24.74 -22.33
CA SER A 44 -2.14 -26.10 -22.88
C SER A 44 -3.17 -27.04 -22.27
N ILE A 45 -3.63 -26.76 -21.04
CA ILE A 45 -4.65 -27.55 -20.35
C ILE A 45 -5.62 -26.64 -19.60
N ARG A 46 -6.87 -27.07 -19.43
CA ARG A 46 -7.87 -26.38 -18.60
C ARG A 46 -7.72 -26.78 -17.14
N ARG A 47 -8.04 -25.88 -16.20
CA ARG A 47 -7.96 -26.10 -14.75
C ARG A 47 -8.70 -27.37 -14.28
N LEU A 48 -9.91 -27.58 -14.79
CA LEU A 48 -10.72 -28.77 -14.44
C LEU A 48 -10.10 -30.07 -14.93
N ASP A 49 -9.52 -30.08 -16.13
CA ASP A 49 -8.88 -31.27 -16.69
C ASP A 49 -7.61 -31.63 -15.91
N LEU A 50 -6.81 -30.62 -15.54
CA LEU A 50 -5.66 -30.81 -14.66
C LEU A 50 -6.07 -31.35 -13.29
N GLY A 51 -7.10 -30.77 -12.66
CA GLY A 51 -7.59 -31.22 -11.36
C GLY A 51 -8.05 -32.68 -11.38
N ARG A 52 -8.77 -33.10 -12.42
CA ARG A 52 -9.18 -34.51 -12.60
C ARG A 52 -7.99 -35.44 -12.81
N ALA A 53 -7.01 -35.03 -13.61
CA ALA A 53 -5.79 -35.81 -13.82
C ALA A 53 -4.97 -35.98 -12.52
N LEU A 54 -4.89 -34.93 -11.69
CA LEU A 54 -4.24 -35.01 -10.38
C LEU A 54 -5.01 -35.92 -9.42
N ALA A 55 -6.34 -35.88 -9.44
CA ALA A 55 -7.18 -36.78 -8.65
C ALA A 55 -6.91 -38.26 -8.98
N GLU A 56 -6.85 -38.60 -10.27
CA GLU A 56 -6.49 -39.93 -10.75
C GLU A 56 -5.08 -40.33 -10.29
N LEU A 57 -4.10 -39.44 -10.43
CA LEU A 57 -2.71 -39.68 -10.05
C LEU A 57 -2.54 -39.92 -8.55
N TRP A 58 -3.27 -39.15 -7.72
CA TRP A 58 -3.25 -39.27 -6.27
C TRP A 58 -4.17 -40.39 -5.75
N GLN A 59 -4.89 -41.08 -6.63
CA GLN A 59 -5.88 -42.10 -6.28
C GLN A 59 -6.97 -41.59 -5.32
N LEU A 60 -7.39 -40.34 -5.55
CA LEU A 60 -8.43 -39.66 -4.77
C LEU A 60 -9.61 -39.28 -5.68
N PRO A 61 -10.85 -39.28 -5.18
CA PRO A 61 -12.00 -38.83 -5.94
C PRO A 61 -11.92 -37.32 -6.23
N PHE A 62 -12.37 -36.90 -7.41
CA PHE A 62 -12.51 -35.49 -7.77
C PHE A 62 -13.89 -34.95 -7.35
N ILE A 63 -13.95 -33.69 -6.92
CA ILE A 63 -15.20 -32.98 -6.63
C ILE A 63 -15.19 -31.57 -7.20
N MET A 64 -16.33 -31.13 -7.74
CA MET A 64 -16.57 -29.73 -8.11
C MET A 64 -17.25 -29.02 -6.94
N ILE A 65 -16.80 -27.82 -6.63
CA ILE A 65 -17.39 -27.02 -5.56
C ILE A 65 -18.54 -26.19 -6.13
N THR A 66 -19.72 -26.37 -5.54
CA THR A 66 -20.89 -25.51 -5.73
C THR A 66 -21.40 -25.03 -4.36
N PRO A 67 -22.25 -23.99 -4.29
CA PRO A 67 -22.83 -23.53 -3.02
C PRO A 67 -23.51 -24.63 -2.20
N GLU A 68 -24.07 -25.65 -2.84
CA GLU A 68 -24.75 -26.77 -2.19
C GLU A 68 -23.78 -27.83 -1.66
N THR A 69 -22.57 -27.90 -2.21
CA THR A 69 -21.56 -28.88 -1.77
C THR A 69 -20.86 -28.51 -0.47
N VAL A 70 -20.87 -27.22 -0.10
CA VAL A 70 -20.15 -26.70 1.05
C VAL A 70 -21.13 -26.40 2.18
N SER A 71 -21.04 -27.16 3.27
CA SER A 71 -21.73 -26.84 4.53
C SER A 71 -20.97 -25.74 5.27
N PRO A 72 -21.50 -24.50 5.38
CA PRO A 72 -20.79 -23.40 6.03
C PRO A 72 -20.49 -23.70 7.50
N ALA A 73 -21.40 -24.38 8.20
CA ALA A 73 -21.22 -24.74 9.61
C ALA A 73 -20.05 -25.72 9.81
N VAL A 74 -19.84 -26.64 8.88
CA VAL A 74 -18.70 -27.57 8.93
C VAL A 74 -17.42 -26.82 8.62
N ALA A 75 -17.36 -26.11 7.49
CA ALA A 75 -16.17 -25.38 7.05
C ALA A 75 -15.72 -24.31 8.06
N GLN A 76 -16.65 -23.60 8.71
CA GLN A 76 -16.33 -22.57 9.70
C GLN A 76 -15.74 -23.12 11.01
N ARG A 77 -15.88 -24.41 11.31
CA ARG A 77 -15.20 -25.04 12.46
C ARG A 77 -13.70 -25.20 12.20
N PHE A 78 -13.29 -25.28 10.94
CA PHE A 78 -11.88 -25.32 10.57
C PHE A 78 -11.29 -23.90 10.60
N PRO A 79 -10.11 -23.69 11.22
CA PRO A 79 -9.48 -22.37 11.25
C PRO A 79 -9.24 -21.80 9.84
N LEU A 80 -9.48 -20.51 9.64
CA LEU A 80 -9.33 -19.87 8.33
C LEU A 80 -7.86 -19.89 7.89
N GLU A 81 -6.94 -19.69 8.82
CA GLU A 81 -5.49 -19.74 8.60
C GLU A 81 -5.06 -21.14 8.14
N ALA A 82 -5.62 -22.19 8.73
CA ALA A 82 -5.36 -23.57 8.32
C ALA A 82 -5.94 -23.86 6.93
N THR A 83 -7.15 -23.37 6.67
CA THR A 83 -7.81 -23.45 5.36
C THR A 83 -6.96 -22.85 4.24
N LEU A 84 -6.41 -21.65 4.49
CA LEU A 84 -5.55 -20.93 3.54
C LEU A 84 -4.18 -21.62 3.39
N LYS A 85 -3.56 -22.02 4.51
CA LYS A 85 -2.25 -22.69 4.53
C LYS A 85 -2.25 -24.02 3.78
N PHE A 86 -3.25 -24.87 4.04
CA PHE A 86 -3.30 -26.22 3.47
C PHE A 86 -4.08 -26.32 2.17
N ARG A 87 -4.68 -25.21 1.70
CA ARG A 87 -5.56 -25.18 0.53
C ARG A 87 -6.63 -26.28 0.60
N ALA A 88 -7.24 -26.39 1.77
CA ALA A 88 -8.14 -27.49 2.13
C ALA A 88 -9.36 -26.97 2.90
N VAL A 89 -10.56 -27.38 2.50
CA VAL A 89 -11.82 -26.97 3.12
C VAL A 89 -12.63 -28.21 3.50
N PRO A 90 -12.98 -28.41 4.78
CA PRO A 90 -13.97 -29.41 5.17
C PRO A 90 -15.36 -28.98 4.69
N ILE A 91 -15.94 -29.74 3.77
CA ILE A 91 -17.17 -29.35 3.07
C ILE A 91 -18.43 -30.03 3.63
N ARG A 92 -18.29 -31.22 4.24
CA ARG A 92 -19.42 -31.98 4.79
C ARG A 92 -18.98 -32.87 5.93
N ASP A 93 -19.83 -33.01 6.94
CA ASP A 93 -19.64 -33.92 8.08
C ASP A 93 -20.98 -34.62 8.34
N ASP A 94 -21.02 -35.96 8.28
CA ASP A 94 -22.23 -36.76 8.42
C ASP A 94 -22.39 -37.49 9.77
N GLY A 95 -21.46 -37.32 10.70
CA GLY A 95 -21.44 -38.13 11.95
C GLY A 95 -20.25 -39.09 12.02
N THR A 96 -19.83 -39.60 10.87
CA THR A 96 -18.89 -40.72 10.76
C THR A 96 -17.76 -40.39 9.80
N THR A 97 -18.10 -39.70 8.71
CA THR A 97 -17.20 -39.33 7.61
C THR A 97 -17.14 -37.82 7.49
N LEU A 98 -15.92 -37.29 7.40
CA LEU A 98 -15.65 -35.89 7.08
C LEU A 98 -15.15 -35.79 5.64
N THR A 99 -15.94 -35.19 4.77
CA THR A 99 -15.52 -34.89 3.39
C THR A 99 -14.70 -33.59 3.36
N VAL A 100 -13.47 -33.68 2.86
CA VAL A 100 -12.54 -32.54 2.78
C VAL A 100 -12.12 -32.32 1.34
N ALA A 101 -12.37 -31.13 0.80
CA ALA A 101 -11.89 -30.73 -0.51
C ALA A 101 -10.45 -30.18 -0.39
N VAL A 102 -9.55 -30.60 -1.28
CA VAL A 102 -8.13 -30.18 -1.30
C VAL A 102 -7.70 -29.78 -2.71
N ALA A 103 -6.87 -28.73 -2.84
CA ALA A 103 -6.22 -28.37 -4.11
C ALA A 103 -4.79 -28.91 -4.23
N ASP A 104 -4.12 -29.15 -3.10
CA ASP A 104 -2.78 -29.74 -3.02
C ASP A 104 -2.84 -31.18 -2.51
N GLN A 105 -1.75 -31.92 -2.72
CA GLN A 105 -1.62 -33.27 -2.18
C GLN A 105 -1.69 -33.23 -0.65
N PRO A 106 -2.57 -34.02 0.01
CA PRO A 106 -2.80 -33.94 1.45
C PRO A 106 -1.53 -34.25 2.25
N SER A 107 -1.05 -33.29 3.04
CA SER A 107 0.09 -33.46 3.94
C SER A 107 -0.29 -34.20 5.23
N ALA A 108 0.71 -34.70 5.95
CA ALA A 108 0.52 -35.29 7.28
C ALA A 108 -0.06 -34.25 8.27
N ASP A 109 0.51 -33.04 8.28
CA ASP A 109 0.06 -31.91 9.11
C ASP A 109 -1.42 -31.56 8.89
N LEU A 110 -1.90 -31.61 7.64
CA LEU A 110 -3.32 -31.39 7.35
C LEU A 110 -4.19 -32.46 8.04
N ARG A 111 -3.80 -33.73 7.92
CA ARG A 111 -4.55 -34.85 8.54
C ARG A 111 -4.58 -34.74 10.05
N GLU A 112 -3.45 -34.37 10.67
CA GLU A 112 -3.37 -34.15 12.11
C GLU A 112 -4.26 -32.98 12.55
N THR A 113 -4.20 -31.85 11.84
CA THR A 113 -5.04 -30.68 12.13
C THR A 113 -6.53 -31.02 12.00
N LEU A 114 -6.91 -31.78 10.97
CA LEU A 114 -8.28 -32.25 10.79
C LEU A 114 -8.72 -33.20 11.91
N ALA A 115 -7.86 -34.11 12.35
CA ALA A 115 -8.16 -35.04 13.44
C ALA A 115 -8.38 -34.32 14.78
N VAL A 116 -7.67 -33.21 15.03
CA VAL A 116 -7.86 -32.37 16.22
C VAL A 116 -9.21 -31.65 16.19
N VAL A 117 -9.58 -31.06 15.04
CA VAL A 117 -10.82 -30.26 14.92
C VAL A 117 -12.08 -31.14 14.78
N TYR A 118 -11.94 -32.32 14.16
CA TYR A 118 -13.01 -33.28 13.90
C TYR A 118 -12.64 -34.68 14.41
N PRO A 119 -12.59 -34.87 15.74
CA PRO A 119 -12.18 -36.14 16.32
C PRO A 119 -13.14 -37.27 15.98
N GLY A 120 -12.59 -38.46 15.74
CA GLY A 120 -13.34 -39.68 15.48
C GLY A 120 -13.99 -39.78 14.09
N ARG A 121 -13.67 -38.88 13.15
CA ARG A 121 -14.17 -38.92 11.77
C ARG A 121 -13.22 -39.65 10.84
N VAL A 122 -13.78 -40.46 9.95
CA VAL A 122 -13.07 -41.03 8.80
C VAL A 122 -12.93 -39.94 7.74
N LEU A 123 -11.72 -39.70 7.26
CA LEU A 123 -11.47 -38.65 6.26
C LEU A 123 -11.77 -39.14 4.84
N ASP A 124 -12.77 -38.54 4.19
CA ASP A 124 -13.02 -38.67 2.74
C ASP A 124 -12.40 -37.46 2.03
N VAL A 125 -11.14 -37.61 1.60
CA VAL A 125 -10.41 -36.51 0.97
C VAL A 125 -10.67 -36.50 -0.53
N ARG A 126 -11.12 -35.36 -1.05
CA ARG A 126 -11.46 -35.17 -2.47
C ARG A 126 -10.65 -34.05 -3.10
N VAL A 127 -10.13 -34.29 -4.28
CA VAL A 127 -9.34 -33.31 -5.03
C VAL A 127 -10.27 -32.35 -5.76
N THR A 128 -9.92 -31.07 -5.76
CA THR A 128 -10.62 -30.02 -6.49
C THR A 128 -9.61 -29.01 -7.05
N THR A 129 -10.07 -27.95 -7.71
CA THR A 129 -9.16 -26.93 -8.24
C THR A 129 -8.80 -25.87 -7.20
N GLU A 130 -7.68 -25.16 -7.37
CA GLU A 130 -7.33 -24.01 -6.52
C GLU A 130 -8.43 -22.95 -6.50
N TRP A 131 -9.12 -22.75 -7.63
CA TRP A 131 -10.21 -21.79 -7.74
C TRP A 131 -11.44 -22.23 -6.97
N ASP A 132 -11.75 -23.52 -7.00
CA ASP A 132 -12.84 -24.12 -6.23
C ASP A 132 -12.61 -24.00 -4.71
N ILE A 133 -11.35 -24.11 -4.25
CA ILE A 133 -10.99 -23.82 -2.86
C ILE A 133 -11.22 -22.34 -2.52
N ASP A 134 -10.77 -21.42 -3.38
CA ASP A 134 -11.00 -19.98 -3.16
C ASP A 134 -12.50 -19.66 -3.07
N GLN A 135 -13.32 -20.29 -3.94
CA GLN A 135 -14.78 -20.18 -3.89
C GLN A 135 -15.38 -20.80 -2.63
N ALA A 136 -14.93 -21.99 -2.23
CA ALA A 136 -15.39 -22.63 -1.00
C ALA A 136 -15.11 -21.76 0.23
N ILE A 137 -13.93 -21.12 0.29
CA ILE A 137 -13.58 -20.17 1.35
C ILE A 137 -14.51 -18.95 1.30
N ALA A 138 -14.72 -18.39 0.11
CA ALA A 138 -15.59 -17.22 -0.07
C ALA A 138 -17.05 -17.52 0.32
N ILE A 139 -17.56 -18.73 0.06
CA ILE A 139 -18.91 -19.17 0.43
C ILE A 139 -19.00 -19.41 1.94
N ALA A 140 -18.14 -20.27 2.48
CA ALA A 140 -18.26 -20.72 3.86
C ALA A 140 -17.80 -19.68 4.89
N ASN A 141 -16.73 -18.96 4.59
CA ASN A 141 -16.05 -18.08 5.53
C ASN A 141 -16.28 -16.59 5.21
N ARG A 142 -17.29 -16.25 4.39
CA ARG A 142 -17.59 -14.87 3.96
C ARG A 142 -17.49 -13.85 5.10
N ARG A 143 -18.21 -14.10 6.20
CA ARG A 143 -18.22 -13.20 7.36
C ARG A 143 -16.85 -13.10 8.02
N LYS A 144 -16.16 -14.23 8.23
CA LYS A 144 -14.80 -14.24 8.80
C LYS A 144 -13.80 -13.51 7.91
N VAL A 145 -13.88 -13.66 6.59
CA VAL A 145 -13.04 -12.95 5.62
C VAL A 145 -13.26 -11.43 5.75
N VAL A 146 -14.51 -10.99 5.78
CA VAL A 146 -14.86 -9.57 5.96
C VAL A 146 -14.38 -9.05 7.32
N ASP A 147 -14.74 -9.73 8.41
CA ASP A 147 -14.43 -9.32 9.77
C ASP A 147 -12.90 -9.26 9.99
N THR A 148 -12.16 -10.25 9.49
CA THR A 148 -10.68 -10.26 9.55
C THR A 148 -10.09 -9.14 8.72
N SER A 149 -10.63 -8.86 7.53
CA SER A 149 -10.11 -7.84 6.63
C SER A 149 -10.43 -6.41 7.07
N ILE A 150 -11.47 -6.23 7.90
CA ILE A 150 -11.89 -4.93 8.43
C ILE A 150 -11.31 -4.68 9.84
N TYR A 151 -11.46 -5.65 10.73
CA TYR A 151 -11.17 -5.49 12.16
C TYR A 151 -9.94 -6.28 12.64
N GLY A 152 -9.27 -7.02 11.76
CA GLY A 152 -8.13 -7.87 12.14
C GLY A 152 -7.03 -7.13 12.88
N LEU A 153 -6.66 -5.93 12.41
CA LEU A 153 -5.68 -5.09 13.11
C LEU A 153 -6.20 -4.62 14.47
N TYR A 154 -7.42 -4.11 14.53
CA TYR A 154 -8.04 -3.62 15.77
C TYR A 154 -8.13 -4.72 16.85
N PHE A 155 -8.53 -5.94 16.48
CA PHE A 155 -8.61 -7.05 17.43
C PHE A 155 -7.24 -7.56 17.87
N ARG A 156 -6.21 -7.35 17.05
CA ARG A 156 -4.84 -7.70 17.39
C ARG A 156 -4.19 -6.67 18.32
N ASP A 157 -4.27 -5.39 17.95
CA ASP A 157 -3.76 -4.28 18.74
C ASP A 157 -4.61 -3.02 18.52
N GLN A 158 -5.46 -2.71 19.51
CA GLN A 158 -6.32 -1.54 19.47
C GLN A 158 -5.51 -0.23 19.47
N ALA A 159 -4.31 -0.24 20.05
CA ALA A 159 -3.46 0.94 20.16
C ALA A 159 -2.85 1.35 18.80
N GLU A 160 -2.87 0.46 17.80
CA GLU A 160 -2.33 0.71 16.46
C GLU A 160 -3.40 0.95 15.38
N SER A 161 -4.69 0.77 15.69
CA SER A 161 -5.78 1.03 14.74
C SER A 161 -6.40 2.41 14.93
N ALA A 162 -6.69 3.09 13.81
CA ALA A 162 -7.45 4.33 13.72
C ALA A 162 -8.95 4.15 14.00
N PHE A 163 -9.44 2.93 14.24
CA PHE A 163 -10.82 2.66 14.69
C PHE A 163 -11.21 3.47 15.94
N THR A 164 -10.24 3.82 16.78
CA THR A 164 -10.43 4.76 17.90
C THR A 164 -9.70 6.07 17.61
N VAL A 165 -10.28 6.96 16.82
CA VAL A 165 -9.59 8.20 16.36
C VAL A 165 -8.97 9.00 17.52
N PHE A 166 -9.74 9.23 18.58
CA PHE A 166 -9.30 9.95 19.78
C PHE A 166 -9.48 9.06 21.01
N THR A 167 -8.45 9.02 21.84
CA THR A 167 -8.51 8.43 23.18
C THR A 167 -9.02 9.45 24.20
N LEU A 168 -9.56 8.98 25.33
CA LEU A 168 -10.01 9.88 26.41
C LEU A 168 -8.88 10.82 26.91
N PRO A 169 -7.63 10.36 27.14
CA PRO A 169 -6.54 11.26 27.50
C PRO A 169 -6.28 12.35 26.44
N GLN A 170 -6.38 12.02 25.15
CA GLN A 170 -6.22 13.02 24.08
C GLN A 170 -7.37 14.04 24.06
N TYR A 171 -8.61 13.60 24.28
CA TYR A 171 -9.74 14.53 24.44
C TYR A 171 -9.55 15.48 25.61
N LEU A 172 -9.13 14.95 26.76
CA LEU A 172 -8.86 15.77 27.95
C LEU A 172 -7.69 16.73 27.69
N LEU A 173 -6.61 16.28 27.05
CA LEU A 173 -5.48 17.11 26.70
C LEU A 173 -5.88 18.27 25.77
N PHE A 174 -6.55 17.97 24.66
CA PHE A 174 -6.95 19.01 23.71
C PHE A 174 -8.04 19.93 24.27
N GLY A 175 -8.99 19.39 25.03
CA GLY A 175 -10.04 20.16 25.69
C GLY A 175 -9.47 21.12 26.74
N THR A 176 -8.57 20.65 27.59
CA THR A 176 -7.91 21.49 28.59
C THR A 176 -6.99 22.53 27.95
N ALA A 177 -6.24 22.18 26.90
CA ALA A 177 -5.42 23.13 26.14
C ALA A 177 -6.28 24.22 25.48
N LEU A 178 -7.44 23.86 24.90
CA LEU A 178 -8.35 24.81 24.30
C LEU A 178 -8.97 25.77 25.34
N ILE A 179 -9.39 25.24 26.49
CA ILE A 179 -9.93 26.06 27.59
C ILE A 179 -8.85 27.01 28.12
N ALA A 180 -7.63 26.50 28.34
CA ALA A 180 -6.50 27.32 28.79
C ALA A 180 -6.16 28.42 27.77
N LEU A 181 -6.21 28.11 26.48
CA LEU A 181 -6.04 29.09 25.41
C LEU A 181 -7.13 30.16 25.44
N MET A 182 -8.40 29.78 25.56
CA MET A 182 -9.52 30.74 25.63
C MET A 182 -9.42 31.64 26.87
N LEU A 183 -9.11 31.07 28.04
CA LEU A 183 -8.90 31.83 29.27
C LEU A 183 -7.70 32.77 29.17
N GLY A 184 -6.60 32.31 28.57
CA GLY A 184 -5.41 33.14 28.32
C GLY A 184 -5.69 34.30 27.37
N LEU A 185 -6.41 34.05 26.27
CA LEU A 185 -6.82 35.10 25.32
C LEU A 185 -7.77 36.12 25.96
N TRP A 186 -8.62 35.69 26.89
CA TRP A 186 -9.52 36.58 27.63
C TRP A 186 -8.78 37.41 28.70
N ALA A 187 -7.90 36.78 29.50
CA ALA A 187 -7.24 37.43 30.63
C ALA A 187 -5.97 38.21 30.25
N ALA A 188 -5.19 37.70 29.31
CA ALA A 188 -3.88 38.25 28.92
C ALA A 188 -3.58 37.97 27.42
N PRO A 189 -4.28 38.64 26.48
CA PRO A 189 -4.22 38.33 25.06
C PRO A 189 -2.82 38.44 24.46
N LEU A 190 -2.09 39.53 24.73
CA LEU A 190 -0.75 39.75 24.17
C LEU A 190 0.25 38.70 24.68
N THR A 191 0.25 38.44 25.99
CA THR A 191 1.11 37.42 26.61
C THR A 191 0.82 36.04 26.05
N THR A 192 -0.46 35.70 25.88
CA THR A 192 -0.89 34.40 25.35
C THR A 192 -0.48 34.23 23.89
N LEU A 193 -0.71 35.24 23.05
CA LEU A 193 -0.30 35.22 21.65
C LEU A 193 1.23 35.15 21.50
N PHE A 194 1.98 35.87 22.33
CA PHE A 194 3.44 35.76 22.37
C PHE A 194 3.89 34.35 22.78
N ALA A 195 3.32 33.79 23.85
CA ALA A 195 3.62 32.46 24.33
C ALA A 195 3.29 31.36 23.31
N LEU A 196 2.30 31.57 22.43
CA LEU A 196 2.03 30.70 21.28
C LEU A 196 3.00 30.91 20.11
N ASN A 197 3.38 32.15 19.83
CA ASN A 197 4.23 32.48 18.69
C ASN A 197 5.64 31.87 18.82
N VAL A 198 6.19 31.84 20.04
CA VAL A 198 7.52 31.28 20.32
C VAL A 198 7.64 29.80 19.88
N PRO A 199 6.84 28.85 20.39
CA PRO A 199 6.94 27.46 19.99
C PRO A 199 6.57 27.23 18.52
N ILE A 200 5.62 27.98 17.96
CA ILE A 200 5.29 27.90 16.53
C ILE A 200 6.51 28.29 15.69
N THR A 201 7.15 29.43 15.98
CA THR A 201 8.32 29.90 15.25
C THR A 201 9.48 28.89 15.34
N LEU A 202 9.76 28.38 16.54
CA LEU A 202 10.80 27.35 16.75
C LEU A 202 10.47 26.04 16.02
N PHE A 203 9.20 25.64 16.00
CA PHE A 203 8.74 24.49 15.24
C PHE A 203 8.98 24.67 13.74
N PHE A 204 8.65 25.82 13.15
CA PHE A 204 8.94 26.10 11.74
C PHE A 204 10.43 26.03 11.43
N VAL A 205 11.29 26.64 12.26
CA VAL A 205 12.76 26.56 12.08
C VAL A 205 13.21 25.09 12.11
N THR A 206 12.70 24.32 13.06
CA THR A 206 13.04 22.90 13.22
C THR A 206 12.63 22.08 12.02
N VAL A 207 11.42 22.29 11.48
CA VAL A 207 10.97 21.53 10.30
C VAL A 207 11.70 21.95 9.04
N VAL A 208 12.00 23.24 8.86
CA VAL A 208 12.81 23.72 7.73
C VAL A 208 14.20 23.10 7.79
N ALA A 209 14.85 23.10 8.95
CA ALA A 209 16.14 22.46 9.14
C ALA A 209 16.07 20.94 8.87
N PHE A 210 15.06 20.27 9.42
CA PHE A 210 14.81 18.84 9.21
C PHE A 210 14.65 18.50 7.72
N ARG A 211 13.71 19.16 7.02
CA ARG A 211 13.45 18.92 5.60
C ARG A 211 14.67 19.21 4.72
N THR A 212 15.45 20.23 5.08
CA THR A 212 16.71 20.54 4.40
C THR A 212 17.72 19.43 4.58
N VAL A 213 17.99 19.01 5.83
CA VAL A 213 18.97 17.96 6.13
C VAL A 213 18.59 16.65 5.46
N VAL A 214 17.31 16.28 5.51
CA VAL A 214 16.79 15.08 4.86
C VAL A 214 16.91 15.20 3.34
N GLY A 215 16.46 16.31 2.74
CA GLY A 215 16.52 16.55 1.30
C GLY A 215 17.94 16.54 0.74
N VAL A 216 18.90 17.19 1.42
CA VAL A 216 20.32 17.18 1.05
C VAL A 216 20.92 15.77 1.23
N SER A 217 20.53 15.05 2.28
CA SER A 217 20.98 13.67 2.49
C SER A 217 20.51 12.74 1.36
N GLY A 218 19.28 12.94 0.88
CA GLY A 218 18.72 12.23 -0.27
C GLY A 218 19.40 12.57 -1.58
N ALA A 219 19.65 13.86 -1.84
CA ALA A 219 20.44 14.30 -3.00
C ALA A 219 21.81 13.62 -3.05
N ALA A 220 22.48 13.49 -1.90
CA ALA A 220 23.76 12.81 -1.83
C ALA A 220 23.64 11.29 -2.02
N ALA A 221 22.53 10.67 -1.60
CA ALA A 221 22.27 9.25 -1.80
C ALA A 221 22.06 8.90 -3.30
N GLU A 222 21.60 9.87 -4.10
CA GLU A 222 21.36 9.74 -5.54
C GLU A 222 22.58 9.28 -6.34
N THR A 223 23.78 9.67 -5.90
CA THR A 223 25.04 9.28 -6.57
C THR A 223 25.34 7.78 -6.50
N THR A 224 24.60 7.03 -5.68
CA THR A 224 24.76 5.58 -5.54
C THR A 224 23.54 4.88 -6.13
N VAL A 225 23.62 4.48 -7.39
CA VAL A 225 22.62 3.56 -7.98
C VAL A 225 22.64 2.27 -7.16
N THR A 226 21.51 1.93 -6.54
CA THR A 226 21.46 0.79 -5.60
C THR A 226 21.42 -0.55 -6.31
N ILE A 227 20.77 -0.66 -7.47
CA ILE A 227 20.69 -1.86 -8.31
C ILE A 227 20.92 -1.47 -9.78
N THR A 228 21.87 -2.11 -10.44
CA THR A 228 22.24 -1.83 -11.84
C THR A 228 21.47 -2.71 -12.82
N ASP A 229 21.37 -2.27 -14.08
CA ASP A 229 20.71 -3.04 -15.14
C ASP A 229 21.45 -4.37 -15.41
N ASP A 230 22.78 -4.39 -15.31
CA ASP A 230 23.58 -5.61 -15.44
C ASP A 230 23.24 -6.66 -14.37
N GLU A 231 23.00 -6.23 -13.13
CA GLU A 231 22.58 -7.12 -12.04
C GLU A 231 21.17 -7.69 -12.28
N VAL A 232 20.26 -6.88 -12.83
CA VAL A 232 18.92 -7.32 -13.21
C VAL A 232 19.00 -8.36 -14.32
N GLN A 233 19.84 -8.14 -15.34
CA GLN A 233 20.04 -9.06 -16.46
C GLN A 233 20.75 -10.36 -16.04
N ALA A 234 21.61 -10.30 -15.01
CA ALA A 234 22.29 -11.48 -14.47
C ALA A 234 21.38 -12.42 -13.68
N LEU A 235 20.15 -12.00 -13.32
CA LEU A 235 19.20 -12.85 -12.62
C LEU A 235 18.70 -13.98 -13.53
N ARG A 236 18.82 -15.21 -13.04
CA ARG A 236 18.22 -16.38 -13.68
C ARG A 236 16.78 -16.53 -13.22
N ASP A 237 15.87 -16.77 -14.15
CA ASP A 237 14.45 -16.96 -13.85
C ASP A 237 14.20 -18.06 -12.81
N ARG A 238 15.01 -19.12 -12.84
CA ARG A 238 14.96 -20.21 -11.87
C ARG A 238 15.14 -19.75 -10.43
N ASP A 239 16.00 -18.75 -10.21
CA ASP A 239 16.32 -18.24 -8.88
C ASP A 239 15.30 -17.22 -8.40
N LEU A 240 14.37 -16.76 -9.25
CA LEU A 240 13.37 -15.78 -8.84
C LEU A 240 12.32 -16.41 -7.90
N PRO A 241 11.86 -15.69 -6.87
CA PRO A 241 10.79 -16.14 -5.97
C PRO A 241 9.41 -16.05 -6.64
N SER A 242 8.38 -16.64 -6.03
CA SER A 242 6.99 -16.32 -6.41
C SER A 242 6.62 -14.91 -5.92
N TYR A 243 5.82 -14.19 -6.70
CA TYR A 243 5.46 -12.80 -6.45
C TYR A 243 3.95 -12.61 -6.59
N SER A 244 3.28 -12.14 -5.54
CA SER A 244 1.87 -11.77 -5.59
C SER A 244 1.70 -10.30 -5.97
N ILE A 245 0.80 -10.00 -6.90
CA ILE A 245 0.43 -8.64 -7.29
C ILE A 245 -1.02 -8.43 -6.91
N LEU A 246 -1.29 -7.48 -6.02
CA LEU A 246 -2.63 -7.05 -5.66
C LEU A 246 -3.02 -5.85 -6.51
N VAL A 247 -4.16 -5.94 -7.19
CA VAL A 247 -4.72 -4.83 -7.96
C VAL A 247 -6.16 -4.58 -7.55
N PRO A 248 -6.42 -3.67 -6.60
CA PRO A 248 -7.78 -3.24 -6.28
C PRO A 248 -8.36 -2.43 -7.44
N ALA A 249 -9.55 -2.80 -7.89
CA ALA A 249 -10.27 -2.06 -8.92
C ALA A 249 -11.74 -1.87 -8.54
N TYR A 250 -12.21 -0.63 -8.53
CA TYR A 250 -13.61 -0.29 -8.22
C TYR A 250 -14.13 0.84 -9.10
N ARG A 251 -15.17 0.55 -9.88
CA ARG A 251 -15.79 1.40 -10.91
C ARG A 251 -14.79 1.84 -11.97
N GLU A 252 -14.05 0.86 -12.48
CA GLU A 252 -12.85 1.06 -13.30
C GLU A 252 -12.84 0.19 -14.56
N ALA A 253 -14.02 -0.22 -15.02
CA ALA A 253 -14.21 -1.03 -16.24
C ALA A 253 -13.40 -0.52 -17.45
N ALA A 254 -13.27 0.81 -17.61
CA ALA A 254 -12.57 1.43 -18.73
C ALA A 254 -11.03 1.23 -18.71
N VAL A 255 -10.41 1.03 -17.53
CA VAL A 255 -8.95 0.93 -17.40
C VAL A 255 -8.44 -0.51 -17.39
N ILE A 256 -9.32 -1.52 -17.21
CA ILE A 256 -8.95 -2.94 -17.11
C ILE A 256 -8.08 -3.43 -18.28
N GLY A 257 -8.40 -3.05 -19.52
CA GLY A 257 -7.61 -3.46 -20.69
C GLY A 257 -6.17 -2.92 -20.66
N ARG A 258 -6.02 -1.65 -20.26
CA ARG A 258 -4.71 -1.00 -20.09
C ARG A 258 -3.93 -1.61 -18.94
N LEU A 259 -4.60 -1.84 -17.80
CA LEU A 259 -4.03 -2.51 -16.63
C LEU A 259 -3.41 -3.86 -17.00
N LEU A 260 -4.17 -4.73 -17.68
CA LEU A 260 -3.67 -6.05 -18.08
C LEU A 260 -2.50 -5.96 -19.07
N THR A 261 -2.44 -4.89 -19.87
CA THR A 261 -1.31 -4.64 -20.77
C THR A 261 -0.06 -4.22 -19.99
N SER A 262 -0.20 -3.29 -19.02
CA SER A 262 0.90 -2.88 -18.13
C SER A 262 1.45 -4.08 -17.35
N LEU A 263 0.58 -4.92 -16.77
CA LEU A 263 1.00 -6.10 -16.01
C LEU A 263 1.71 -7.16 -16.87
N LYS A 264 1.30 -7.31 -18.14
CA LYS A 264 1.98 -8.20 -19.11
C LYS A 264 3.37 -7.68 -19.52
N ALA A 265 3.62 -6.37 -19.41
CA ALA A 265 4.88 -5.75 -19.77
C ALA A 265 5.96 -5.91 -18.67
N LEU A 266 5.60 -6.42 -17.49
CA LEU A 266 6.56 -6.70 -16.42
C LEU A 266 7.55 -7.77 -16.86
N ASP A 267 8.84 -7.48 -16.71
CA ASP A 267 9.95 -8.42 -16.93
C ASP A 267 10.08 -9.36 -15.72
N TYR A 268 9.16 -10.32 -15.65
CA TYR A 268 9.15 -11.39 -14.67
C TYR A 268 8.49 -12.65 -15.26
N PRO A 269 8.95 -13.87 -14.93
CA PRO A 269 8.31 -15.09 -15.41
C PRO A 269 6.84 -15.13 -15.01
N ALA A 270 5.93 -15.18 -16.00
CA ALA A 270 4.49 -15.22 -15.75
C ALA A 270 4.07 -16.39 -14.84
N ASP A 271 4.82 -17.50 -14.88
CA ASP A 271 4.65 -18.65 -14.00
C ASP A 271 5.01 -18.45 -12.54
N LYS A 272 5.78 -17.41 -12.23
CA LYS A 272 6.08 -17.00 -10.85
C LYS A 272 5.23 -15.83 -10.38
N LEU A 273 4.35 -15.31 -11.22
CA LEU A 273 3.41 -14.26 -10.84
C LEU A 273 2.07 -14.85 -10.38
N ASP A 274 1.54 -14.31 -9.30
CA ASP A 274 0.20 -14.54 -8.79
C ASP A 274 -0.52 -13.20 -8.74
N ILE A 275 -1.30 -12.89 -9.78
CA ILE A 275 -1.95 -11.59 -9.95
C ILE A 275 -3.39 -11.70 -9.44
N LEU A 276 -3.74 -10.96 -8.39
CA LEU A 276 -5.09 -10.90 -7.82
C LEU A 276 -5.73 -9.56 -8.20
N LEU A 277 -6.70 -9.60 -9.12
CA LEU A 277 -7.59 -8.47 -9.38
C LEU A 277 -8.71 -8.50 -8.35
N LEU A 278 -8.74 -7.50 -7.47
CA LEU A 278 -9.68 -7.39 -6.35
C LEU A 278 -10.85 -6.52 -6.80
N LEU A 279 -12.03 -7.13 -6.96
CA LEU A 279 -13.22 -6.51 -7.54
C LEU A 279 -14.32 -6.47 -6.49
N GLU A 280 -14.84 -5.29 -6.15
CA GLU A 280 -15.96 -5.18 -5.22
C GLU A 280 -17.21 -5.87 -5.80
N GLU A 281 -17.97 -6.57 -4.96
CA GLU A 281 -19.11 -7.37 -5.40
C GLU A 281 -20.28 -6.57 -5.99
N ASP A 282 -20.39 -5.28 -5.67
CA ASP A 282 -21.40 -4.37 -6.20
C ASP A 282 -21.01 -3.76 -7.55
N ASP A 283 -19.87 -4.15 -8.13
CA ASP A 283 -19.33 -3.62 -9.38
C ASP A 283 -19.37 -4.64 -10.53
N ALA A 284 -20.59 -4.89 -11.01
CA ALA A 284 -20.84 -5.83 -12.10
C ALA A 284 -20.14 -5.42 -13.41
N ASP A 285 -20.01 -4.12 -13.69
CA ASP A 285 -19.43 -3.60 -14.93
C ASP A 285 -17.92 -3.88 -15.00
N THR A 286 -17.17 -3.59 -13.93
CA THR A 286 -15.73 -3.89 -13.89
C THR A 286 -15.49 -5.40 -13.89
N LEU A 287 -16.33 -6.19 -13.22
CA LEU A 287 -16.25 -7.65 -13.26
C LEU A 287 -16.50 -8.21 -14.67
N ALA A 288 -17.50 -7.67 -15.39
CA ALA A 288 -17.79 -8.06 -16.76
C ALA A 288 -16.61 -7.70 -17.69
N ALA A 289 -16.04 -6.51 -17.55
CA ALA A 289 -14.86 -6.09 -18.30
C ALA A 289 -13.64 -7.00 -18.03
N ALA A 290 -13.37 -7.33 -16.77
CA ALA A 290 -12.29 -8.23 -16.37
C ALA A 290 -12.47 -9.65 -16.94
N LYS A 291 -13.70 -10.17 -16.98
CA LYS A 291 -14.01 -11.47 -17.60
C LYS A 291 -13.86 -11.41 -19.12
N ALA A 292 -14.38 -10.37 -19.77
CA ALA A 292 -14.30 -10.18 -21.22
C ALA A 292 -12.86 -10.08 -21.72
N ALA A 293 -11.96 -9.49 -20.91
CA ALA A 293 -10.54 -9.39 -21.23
C ALA A 293 -9.79 -10.74 -21.26
N SER A 294 -10.43 -11.84 -20.82
CA SER A 294 -9.90 -13.21 -20.85
C SER A 294 -8.44 -13.30 -20.36
N PRO A 295 -8.19 -12.92 -19.09
CA PRO A 295 -6.82 -12.80 -18.59
C PRO A 295 -6.13 -14.17 -18.47
N GLY A 296 -4.79 -14.16 -18.46
CA GLY A 296 -3.98 -15.38 -18.40
C GLY A 296 -4.20 -16.18 -17.12
N ALA A 297 -3.73 -17.44 -17.10
CA ALA A 297 -3.96 -18.35 -15.98
C ALA A 297 -3.31 -17.92 -14.65
N ASN A 298 -2.30 -17.04 -14.72
CA ASN A 298 -1.64 -16.38 -13.59
C ASN A 298 -2.46 -15.22 -12.98
N VAL A 299 -3.61 -14.89 -13.57
CA VAL A 299 -4.53 -13.87 -13.07
C VAL A 299 -5.75 -14.51 -12.43
N ARG A 300 -6.06 -14.09 -11.19
CA ARG A 300 -7.21 -14.50 -10.41
C ARG A 300 -8.14 -13.29 -10.20
N LEU A 301 -9.41 -13.46 -10.59
CA LEU A 301 -10.45 -12.48 -10.31
C LEU A 301 -11.05 -12.80 -8.94
N LEU A 302 -10.74 -11.99 -7.93
CA LEU A 302 -11.20 -12.17 -6.56
C LEU A 302 -12.31 -11.16 -6.27
N VAL A 303 -13.51 -11.67 -6.00
CA VAL A 303 -14.65 -10.83 -5.61
C VAL A 303 -14.55 -10.51 -4.13
N VAL A 304 -14.40 -9.22 -3.82
CA VAL A 304 -14.31 -8.67 -2.47
C VAL A 304 -15.72 -8.56 -1.89
N PRO A 305 -16.03 -9.25 -0.79
CA PRO A 305 -17.36 -9.17 -0.19
C PRO A 305 -17.70 -7.77 0.34
N SER A 306 -18.99 -7.41 0.34
CA SER A 306 -19.44 -6.14 0.93
C SER A 306 -19.17 -6.10 2.43
N GLY A 307 -18.77 -4.92 2.89
CA GLY A 307 -18.49 -4.60 4.28
C GLY A 307 -18.08 -3.14 4.40
N GLN A 308 -18.36 -2.53 5.55
CA GLN A 308 -18.01 -1.14 5.83
C GLN A 308 -16.87 -1.07 6.86
N PRO A 309 -15.84 -0.23 6.63
CA PRO A 309 -15.70 0.71 5.51
C PRO A 309 -15.36 0.01 4.18
N GLN A 310 -16.01 0.45 3.10
CA GLN A 310 -15.72 -0.04 1.74
C GLN A 310 -14.58 0.79 1.13
N THR A 311 -13.34 0.35 1.37
CA THR A 311 -12.12 1.08 0.98
C THR A 311 -11.06 0.15 0.38
N LYS A 312 -10.08 0.74 -0.31
CA LYS A 312 -8.89 0.05 -0.84
C LYS A 312 -8.21 -0.86 0.20
N PRO A 313 -7.93 -0.40 1.45
CA PRO A 313 -7.37 -1.26 2.49
C PRO A 313 -8.12 -2.57 2.73
N LYS A 314 -9.48 -2.54 2.76
CA LYS A 314 -10.31 -3.74 2.93
C LYS A 314 -10.08 -4.72 1.78
N ALA A 315 -10.14 -4.23 0.54
CA ALA A 315 -9.90 -5.05 -0.64
C ALA A 315 -8.50 -5.67 -0.62
N CYS A 316 -7.47 -4.88 -0.30
CA CYS A 316 -6.09 -5.36 -0.18
C CYS A 316 -5.93 -6.41 0.94
N ASN A 317 -6.57 -6.24 2.09
CA ASN A 317 -6.55 -7.23 3.17
C ASN A 317 -7.22 -8.55 2.75
N VAL A 318 -8.34 -8.49 2.01
CA VAL A 318 -8.94 -9.69 1.41
C VAL A 318 -7.92 -10.34 0.46
N GLY A 319 -7.30 -9.58 -0.43
CA GLY A 319 -6.24 -10.08 -1.32
C GLY A 319 -5.07 -10.73 -0.59
N LEU A 320 -4.62 -10.14 0.54
CA LEU A 320 -3.51 -10.64 1.36
C LEU A 320 -3.79 -12.03 1.96
N LEU A 321 -5.05 -12.34 2.27
CA LEU A 321 -5.45 -13.68 2.73
C LEU A 321 -5.18 -14.74 1.64
N PHE A 322 -5.46 -14.41 0.38
CA PHE A 322 -5.34 -15.35 -0.75
C PHE A 322 -3.99 -15.29 -1.48
N ALA A 323 -3.14 -14.30 -1.19
CA ALA A 323 -1.83 -14.15 -1.80
C ALA A 323 -0.89 -15.32 -1.48
N GLN A 324 -0.15 -15.82 -2.46
CA GLN A 324 0.74 -16.98 -2.30
C GLN A 324 2.23 -16.67 -2.52
N GLY A 325 2.55 -15.47 -2.99
CA GLY A 325 3.92 -15.03 -3.26
C GLY A 325 4.76 -14.88 -1.99
N GLU A 326 6.06 -15.20 -2.10
CA GLU A 326 7.04 -14.85 -1.07
C GLU A 326 7.09 -13.33 -0.86
N TYR A 327 7.02 -12.59 -1.96
CA TYR A 327 6.87 -11.15 -1.98
C TYR A 327 5.50 -10.73 -2.50
N LEU A 328 5.06 -9.55 -2.10
CA LEU A 328 3.79 -8.97 -2.50
C LEU A 328 3.97 -7.50 -2.92
N VAL A 329 3.28 -7.07 -3.96
CA VAL A 329 3.21 -5.65 -4.35
C VAL A 329 1.75 -5.25 -4.58
N ILE A 330 1.43 -3.99 -4.31
CA ILE A 330 0.16 -3.39 -4.73
C ILE A 330 0.43 -2.46 -5.91
N TYR A 331 -0.41 -2.56 -6.94
CA TYR A 331 -0.55 -1.58 -8.01
C TYR A 331 -1.99 -1.06 -8.08
N ASP A 332 -2.17 0.23 -8.29
CA ASP A 332 -3.45 0.82 -8.64
C ASP A 332 -3.78 0.54 -10.11
N ALA A 333 -5.06 0.64 -10.49
CA ALA A 333 -5.55 0.20 -11.80
C ALA A 333 -4.96 1.01 -12.97
N GLU A 334 -4.55 2.26 -12.73
CA GLU A 334 -3.94 3.16 -13.71
C GLU A 334 -2.41 3.06 -13.79
N ASP A 335 -1.77 2.35 -12.86
CA ASP A 335 -0.33 2.37 -12.68
C ASP A 335 0.44 1.79 -13.87
N GLN A 336 1.62 2.37 -14.08
CA GLN A 336 2.59 1.92 -15.07
C GLN A 336 3.96 1.76 -14.42
N PRO A 337 4.20 0.63 -13.73
CA PRO A 337 5.52 0.31 -13.20
C PRO A 337 6.50 0.08 -14.33
N GLU A 338 7.76 0.47 -14.14
CA GLU A 338 8.85 0.05 -15.03
C GLU A 338 8.93 -1.49 -15.11
N PRO A 339 9.24 -2.06 -16.28
CA PRO A 339 9.22 -3.51 -16.49
C PRO A 339 10.03 -4.33 -15.48
N ASP A 340 11.19 -3.84 -15.07
CA ASP A 340 12.15 -4.55 -14.23
C ASP A 340 11.96 -4.34 -12.72
N GLN A 341 10.91 -3.61 -12.32
CA GLN A 341 10.68 -3.19 -10.93
C GLN A 341 10.65 -4.37 -9.94
N LEU A 342 10.00 -5.49 -10.31
CA LEU A 342 9.94 -6.68 -9.45
C LEU A 342 11.33 -7.30 -9.23
N LYS A 343 12.16 -7.40 -10.28
CA LYS A 343 13.53 -7.93 -10.21
C LYS A 343 14.42 -7.03 -9.33
N LYS A 344 14.32 -5.70 -9.51
CA LYS A 344 15.01 -4.72 -8.66
C LYS A 344 14.61 -4.86 -7.18
N ALA A 345 13.31 -5.04 -6.90
CA ALA A 345 12.83 -5.26 -5.53
C ALA A 345 13.39 -6.55 -4.92
N VAL A 346 13.42 -7.66 -5.67
CA VAL A 346 14.01 -8.93 -5.22
C VAL A 346 15.49 -8.77 -4.88
N LEU A 347 16.27 -8.12 -5.74
CA LEU A 347 17.70 -7.86 -5.48
C LEU A 347 17.90 -6.97 -4.24
N ALA A 348 17.08 -5.92 -4.10
CA ALA A 348 17.15 -5.03 -2.95
C ALA A 348 16.79 -5.76 -1.63
N PHE A 349 15.80 -6.66 -1.62
CA PHE A 349 15.50 -7.48 -0.44
C PHE A 349 16.63 -8.47 -0.10
N ARG A 350 17.28 -9.06 -1.11
CA ARG A 350 18.42 -9.98 -0.91
C ARG A 350 19.66 -9.29 -0.38
N ARG A 351 19.93 -8.07 -0.83
CA ARG A 351 21.07 -7.24 -0.38
C ARG A 351 20.79 -6.57 0.96
N GLY A 352 19.54 -6.20 1.20
CA GLY A 352 19.10 -5.49 2.38
C GLY A 352 19.22 -6.32 3.65
N PRO A 353 19.23 -5.66 4.82
CA PRO A 353 19.30 -6.36 6.09
C PRO A 353 17.98 -7.10 6.37
N LYS A 354 17.97 -8.02 7.35
CA LYS A 354 16.80 -8.89 7.60
C LYS A 354 15.55 -8.09 7.96
N GLU A 355 15.73 -6.99 8.68
CA GLU A 355 14.68 -6.05 9.08
C GLU A 355 14.12 -5.23 7.92
N LEU A 356 14.70 -5.25 6.72
CA LEU A 356 14.09 -4.62 5.54
C LEU A 356 12.90 -5.47 5.08
N ILE A 357 11.68 -4.96 5.29
CA ILE A 357 10.45 -5.72 5.02
C ILE A 357 9.57 -5.06 3.97
N CYS A 358 9.80 -3.79 3.67
CA CYS A 358 9.13 -3.08 2.60
C CYS A 358 10.11 -2.24 1.77
N LEU A 359 9.89 -2.21 0.46
CA LEU A 359 10.54 -1.31 -0.48
C LEU A 359 9.49 -0.45 -1.18
N GLN A 360 9.71 0.86 -1.21
CA GLN A 360 8.91 1.82 -1.98
C GLN A 360 9.64 2.14 -3.29
N ALA A 361 8.96 1.92 -4.43
CA ALA A 361 9.40 2.48 -5.70
C ALA A 361 8.97 3.95 -5.81
N ALA A 362 9.67 4.76 -6.59
CA ALA A 362 9.30 6.15 -6.80
C ALA A 362 8.01 6.26 -7.61
N LEU A 363 7.19 7.28 -7.33
CA LEU A 363 6.02 7.61 -8.15
C LEU A 363 6.24 8.92 -8.89
N ASN A 364 5.75 9.01 -10.13
CA ASN A 364 5.72 10.27 -10.87
C ASN A 364 4.63 10.26 -11.96
N TYR A 365 4.48 11.36 -12.69
CA TYR A 365 3.34 11.61 -13.55
C TYR A 365 3.67 11.63 -15.03
N TYR A 366 2.84 10.95 -15.81
CA TYR A 366 2.96 10.97 -17.26
C TYR A 366 2.35 12.23 -17.91
N ASN A 367 1.33 12.83 -17.28
CA ASN A 367 0.69 14.07 -17.74
C ASN A 367 1.25 15.34 -17.06
N TRP A 368 2.53 15.33 -16.70
CA TRP A 368 3.18 16.40 -15.93
C TRP A 368 3.01 17.80 -16.54
N ASN A 369 2.91 17.92 -17.87
CA ASN A 369 2.84 19.21 -18.58
C ASN A 369 1.41 19.67 -18.93
N GLU A 370 0.36 18.98 -18.47
CA GLU A 370 -1.02 19.25 -18.90
C GLU A 370 -1.55 20.62 -18.42
N ASN A 371 -1.36 21.00 -17.15
CA ASN A 371 -1.76 22.31 -16.64
C ASN A 371 -0.92 22.77 -15.43
N PHE A 372 -1.28 23.90 -14.81
CA PHE A 372 -0.55 24.40 -13.64
C PHE A 372 -0.51 23.38 -12.49
N LEU A 373 -1.64 22.71 -12.23
CA LEU A 373 -1.76 21.76 -11.13
C LEU A 373 -0.87 20.54 -11.35
N THR A 374 -0.89 19.95 -12.55
CA THR A 374 -0.06 18.78 -12.86
C THR A 374 1.44 19.08 -12.77
N ARG A 375 1.86 20.30 -13.15
CA ARG A 375 3.24 20.77 -12.99
C ARG A 375 3.65 20.88 -11.52
N MET A 376 2.80 21.46 -10.68
CA MET A 376 3.04 21.56 -9.23
C MET A 376 3.07 20.18 -8.56
N PHE A 377 2.16 19.30 -8.96
CA PHE A 377 2.09 17.91 -8.51
C PHE A 377 3.40 17.16 -8.79
N THR A 378 3.92 17.32 -10.01
CA THR A 378 5.16 16.70 -10.48
C THR A 378 6.38 17.22 -9.74
N LEU A 379 6.46 18.53 -9.49
CA LEU A 379 7.53 19.13 -8.69
C LEU A 379 7.56 18.53 -7.28
N GLU A 380 6.40 18.46 -6.63
CA GLU A 380 6.29 17.92 -5.29
C GLU A 380 6.67 16.44 -5.23
N TYR A 381 6.18 15.61 -6.16
CA TYR A 381 6.51 14.18 -6.20
C TYR A 381 7.97 13.92 -6.51
N SER A 382 8.58 14.72 -7.39
CA SER A 382 10.02 14.62 -7.67
C SER A 382 10.82 14.92 -6.40
N PHE A 383 10.49 15.98 -5.66
CA PHE A 383 11.12 16.22 -4.36
C PHE A 383 10.85 15.09 -3.35
N TRP A 384 9.60 14.65 -3.23
CA TRP A 384 9.19 13.64 -2.26
C TRP A 384 9.90 12.31 -2.49
N PHE A 385 9.78 11.72 -3.67
CA PHE A 385 10.29 10.38 -3.98
C PHE A 385 11.78 10.35 -4.30
N ASP A 386 12.35 11.42 -4.86
CA ASP A 386 13.76 11.39 -5.27
C ASP A 386 14.72 11.96 -4.23
N TYR A 387 14.23 12.79 -3.30
CA TYR A 387 15.07 13.46 -2.30
C TYR A 387 14.61 13.16 -0.88
N LEU A 388 13.34 13.40 -0.55
CA LEU A 388 12.87 13.27 0.82
C LEU A 388 12.92 11.80 1.29
N LEU A 389 12.28 10.88 0.57
CA LEU A 389 12.24 9.47 0.98
C LEU A 389 13.63 8.79 0.99
N PRO A 390 14.50 8.98 -0.03
CA PRO A 390 15.87 8.48 0.03
C PRO A 390 16.69 9.09 1.18
N GLY A 391 16.43 10.36 1.50
CA GLY A 391 17.01 11.02 2.67
C GLY A 391 16.60 10.36 3.99
N LEU A 392 15.31 10.03 4.14
CA LEU A 392 14.80 9.32 5.31
C LEU A 392 15.41 7.92 5.43
N ASP A 393 15.50 7.18 4.32
CA ASP A 393 16.13 5.84 4.28
C ASP A 393 17.60 5.91 4.72
N LYS A 394 18.37 6.84 4.14
CA LYS A 394 19.78 7.04 4.49
C LYS A 394 19.97 7.41 5.96
N LEU A 395 19.11 8.26 6.50
CA LEU A 395 19.15 8.69 7.90
C LEU A 395 18.54 7.66 8.86
N ARG A 396 17.96 6.56 8.36
CA ARG A 396 17.23 5.55 9.12
C ARG A 396 16.10 6.17 9.96
N MET A 397 15.26 6.96 9.29
CA MET A 397 14.06 7.59 9.82
C MET A 397 12.81 6.89 9.24
N PRO A 398 11.61 7.10 9.83
CA PRO A 398 10.40 6.41 9.38
C PRO A 398 10.00 6.90 7.99
N ILE A 399 9.63 5.97 7.12
CA ILE A 399 9.19 6.27 5.75
C ILE A 399 7.68 6.02 5.67
N PRO A 400 6.85 7.06 5.46
CA PRO A 400 5.48 6.86 5.03
C PRO A 400 5.46 6.28 3.61
N LEU A 401 4.70 5.21 3.40
CA LEU A 401 4.50 4.62 2.08
C LEU A 401 3.56 5.50 1.24
N GLY A 402 3.74 5.44 -0.08
CA GLY A 402 3.03 6.22 -1.10
C GLY A 402 1.90 5.46 -1.80
N GLY A 403 1.23 4.52 -1.13
CA GLY A 403 -0.05 3.94 -1.56
C GLY A 403 0.01 2.87 -2.64
N THR A 404 1.02 2.93 -3.50
CA THR A 404 1.26 1.95 -4.56
C THR A 404 2.76 1.69 -4.74
N SER A 405 3.09 0.63 -5.47
CA SER A 405 4.46 0.16 -5.73
C SER A 405 5.23 -0.07 -4.41
N ASN A 406 4.48 -0.59 -3.44
CA ASN A 406 4.98 -1.04 -2.15
C ASN A 406 5.23 -2.53 -2.22
N HIS A 407 6.49 -2.90 -2.27
CA HIS A 407 6.93 -4.28 -2.28
C HIS A 407 7.12 -4.74 -0.84
N PHE A 408 6.55 -5.87 -0.45
CA PHE A 408 6.60 -6.40 0.91
C PHE A 408 7.12 -7.82 0.92
N LYS A 409 7.80 -8.20 2.01
CA LYS A 409 7.88 -9.60 2.42
C LYS A 409 6.49 -10.02 2.90
N THR A 410 5.80 -10.88 2.16
CA THR A 410 4.40 -11.27 2.44
C THR A 410 4.18 -11.78 3.88
N PRO A 411 5.07 -12.64 4.44
CA PRO A 411 4.89 -13.12 5.82
C PRO A 411 4.92 -11.99 6.85
N VAL A 412 5.81 -11.00 6.68
CA VAL A 412 5.91 -9.89 7.61
C VAL A 412 4.74 -8.92 7.48
N LEU A 413 4.21 -8.72 6.26
CA LEU A 413 3.01 -7.91 6.07
C LEU A 413 1.79 -8.51 6.80
N ARG A 414 1.66 -9.84 6.80
CA ARG A 414 0.65 -10.55 7.61
C ARG A 414 0.92 -10.39 9.10
N GLU A 415 2.19 -10.47 9.49
CA GLU A 415 2.61 -10.20 10.87
C GLU A 415 2.33 -8.75 11.28
N LEU A 416 2.35 -7.77 10.39
CA LEU A 416 1.95 -6.41 10.74
C LEU A 416 0.44 -6.24 10.85
N GLY A 417 -0.36 -7.19 10.35
CA GLY A 417 -1.83 -7.13 10.34
C GLY A 417 -2.41 -6.43 9.11
N GLY A 418 -1.64 -6.31 8.02
CA GLY A 418 -2.10 -5.69 6.77
C GLY A 418 -2.36 -4.19 6.90
N TRP A 419 -3.25 -3.67 6.06
CA TRP A 419 -3.60 -2.24 6.02
C TRP A 419 -4.73 -1.92 7.02
N ASP A 420 -4.67 -0.78 7.70
CA ASP A 420 -5.75 -0.35 8.61
C ASP A 420 -6.94 0.25 7.82
N PRO A 421 -8.12 -0.38 7.81
CA PRO A 421 -9.26 0.09 7.02
C PRO A 421 -9.90 1.38 7.55
N PHE A 422 -9.57 1.77 8.77
CA PHE A 422 -10.06 2.99 9.42
C PHE A 422 -9.13 4.19 9.23
N ASN A 423 -7.93 4.00 8.68
CA ASN A 423 -7.02 5.08 8.34
C ASN A 423 -7.15 5.42 6.86
N VAL A 424 -7.42 6.69 6.53
CA VAL A 424 -7.59 7.11 5.12
C VAL A 424 -6.25 7.30 4.36
N THR A 425 -5.13 7.11 5.06
CA THR A 425 -3.77 6.89 4.54
C THR A 425 -3.17 5.66 5.22
N GLU A 426 -3.76 4.50 4.89
CA GLU A 426 -3.37 3.19 5.40
C GLU A 426 -1.93 2.79 5.04
N ASP A 427 -1.40 3.37 3.98
CA ASP A 427 -0.05 3.22 3.47
C ASP A 427 0.98 3.91 4.37
N ALA A 428 0.77 5.21 4.63
CA ALA A 428 1.60 5.98 5.54
C ALA A 428 1.54 5.39 6.95
N ASP A 429 0.36 4.98 7.41
CA ASP A 429 0.19 4.21 8.65
C ASP A 429 1.09 2.98 8.68
N LEU A 430 0.98 2.10 7.68
CA LEU A 430 1.71 0.84 7.64
C LEU A 430 3.23 1.05 7.63
N GLY A 431 3.71 2.09 6.93
CA GLY A 431 5.13 2.47 6.95
C GLY A 431 5.61 2.90 8.33
N ILE A 432 4.81 3.70 9.05
CA ILE A 432 5.12 4.11 10.42
C ILE A 432 5.01 2.91 11.38
N ARG A 433 3.97 2.10 11.29
CA ARG A 433 3.77 0.89 12.08
C ARG A 433 4.95 -0.06 11.95
N ALA A 434 5.43 -0.31 10.72
CA ALA A 434 6.64 -1.09 10.49
C ALA A 434 7.85 -0.54 11.26
N ALA A 435 8.08 0.78 11.20
CA ALA A 435 9.16 1.41 11.96
C ALA A 435 9.00 1.26 13.49
N MET A 436 7.76 1.25 13.99
CA MET A 436 7.47 1.07 15.43
C MET A 436 7.68 -0.36 15.92
N HIS A 437 7.57 -1.35 15.03
CA HIS A 437 7.94 -2.75 15.27
C HIS A 437 9.44 -3.03 15.00
N GLY A 438 10.25 -1.99 14.77
CA GLY A 438 11.69 -2.11 14.54
C GLY A 438 12.05 -2.59 13.13
N TYR A 439 11.07 -2.70 12.24
CA TYR A 439 11.32 -3.00 10.84
C TYR A 439 11.78 -1.77 10.06
N ARG A 440 12.43 -2.03 8.92
CA ARG A 440 12.92 -1.04 7.99
C ARG A 440 12.08 -1.07 6.70
N VAL A 441 11.73 0.13 6.28
CA VAL A 441 11.25 0.44 4.94
C VAL A 441 12.42 1.08 4.19
N GLY A 442 12.66 0.67 2.95
CA GLY A 442 13.71 1.23 2.08
C GLY A 442 13.17 1.70 0.74
N ILE A 443 14.03 2.29 -0.07
CA ILE A 443 13.69 2.76 -1.42
C ILE A 443 14.35 1.88 -2.49
N VAL A 444 13.62 1.58 -3.57
CA VAL A 444 14.16 0.90 -4.75
C VAL A 444 14.23 1.88 -5.92
N ASN A 445 15.31 1.80 -6.72
CA ASN A 445 15.56 2.68 -7.86
C ASN A 445 14.73 2.27 -9.09
N SER A 446 13.42 2.33 -8.95
CA SER A 446 12.45 2.15 -10.04
C SER A 446 11.33 3.16 -9.90
N THR A 447 10.69 3.53 -11.01
CA THR A 447 9.54 4.44 -11.06
C THR A 447 8.27 3.71 -11.50
N THR A 448 7.15 4.11 -10.91
CA THR A 448 5.80 3.85 -11.43
C THR A 448 5.16 5.17 -11.87
N TYR A 449 4.64 5.20 -13.09
CA TYR A 449 3.97 6.37 -13.64
C TYR A 449 2.46 6.31 -13.42
N GLU A 450 1.90 7.39 -12.85
CA GLU A 450 0.48 7.56 -12.55
C GLU A 450 -0.10 8.83 -13.20
N GLU A 451 -1.43 9.01 -13.11
CA GLU A 451 -2.12 10.21 -13.61
C GLU A 451 -2.18 11.32 -12.56
N ALA A 452 -1.62 12.51 -12.88
CA ALA A 452 -1.76 13.68 -12.03
C ALA A 452 -3.17 14.25 -12.10
N ASN A 453 -3.65 14.69 -10.94
CA ASN A 453 -4.92 15.41 -10.85
C ASN A 453 -4.86 16.75 -11.58
N LYS A 454 -5.70 16.90 -12.60
CA LYS A 454 -5.80 18.15 -13.37
C LYS A 454 -6.91 19.10 -12.90
N HIS A 455 -7.88 18.61 -12.13
CA HIS A 455 -9.00 19.41 -11.63
C HIS A 455 -8.82 19.75 -10.15
N LEU A 456 -8.94 21.04 -9.81
CA LEU A 456 -8.74 21.55 -8.44
C LEU A 456 -9.66 20.87 -7.42
N GLY A 457 -10.91 20.60 -7.77
CA GLY A 457 -11.85 19.89 -6.87
C GLY A 457 -11.39 18.46 -6.55
N ASN A 458 -10.88 17.73 -7.54
CA ASN A 458 -10.36 16.36 -7.35
C ASN A 458 -9.07 16.39 -6.51
N TRP A 459 -8.18 17.34 -6.81
CA TRP A 459 -6.95 17.57 -6.04
C TRP A 459 -7.24 17.89 -4.57
N LEU A 460 -8.21 18.79 -4.30
CA LEU A 460 -8.59 19.16 -2.93
C LEU A 460 -9.14 17.97 -2.16
N ARG A 461 -9.96 17.11 -2.80
CA ARG A 461 -10.43 15.85 -2.21
C ARG A 461 -9.27 14.95 -1.82
N GLN A 462 -8.37 14.68 -2.76
CA GLN A 462 -7.21 13.82 -2.55
C GLN A 462 -6.30 14.34 -1.42
N ARG A 463 -5.93 15.62 -1.45
CA ARG A 463 -5.03 16.21 -0.43
C ARG A 463 -5.68 16.31 0.93
N SER A 464 -6.97 16.64 0.99
CA SER A 464 -7.69 16.61 2.28
C SER A 464 -7.74 15.21 2.89
N ARG A 465 -7.87 14.16 2.07
CA ARG A 465 -7.76 12.76 2.51
C ARG A 465 -6.38 12.47 3.08
N TRP A 466 -5.31 12.79 2.34
CA TRP A 466 -3.94 12.49 2.78
C TRP A 466 -3.57 13.19 4.09
N ILE A 467 -3.91 14.47 4.20
CA ILE A 467 -3.60 15.26 5.40
C ILE A 467 -4.44 14.78 6.59
N LYS A 468 -5.70 14.38 6.38
CA LYS A 468 -6.54 13.77 7.42
C LYS A 468 -5.93 12.46 7.90
N GLY A 469 -5.47 11.61 7.00
CA GLY A 469 -4.82 10.35 7.35
C GLY A 469 -3.52 10.57 8.14
N TYR A 470 -2.72 11.58 7.78
CA TYR A 470 -1.56 11.97 8.59
C TYR A 470 -1.96 12.41 10.00
N MET A 471 -3.06 13.17 10.16
CA MET A 471 -3.60 13.50 11.48
C MET A 471 -4.07 12.24 12.24
N GLN A 472 -4.71 11.28 11.57
CA GLN A 472 -5.11 10.01 12.18
C GLN A 472 -3.89 9.22 12.65
N THR A 473 -2.89 9.02 11.78
CA THR A 473 -1.64 8.33 12.12
C THR A 473 -0.89 9.04 13.25
N ALA A 474 -0.85 10.38 13.24
CA ALA A 474 -0.28 11.16 14.33
C ALA A 474 -1.01 10.89 15.67
N LEU A 475 -2.34 10.85 15.66
CA LEU A 475 -3.14 10.57 16.85
C LEU A 475 -2.98 9.12 17.34
N VAL A 476 -2.92 8.14 16.44
CA VAL A 476 -2.73 6.72 16.80
C VAL A 476 -1.39 6.51 17.51
N PHE A 477 -0.29 6.94 16.91
CA PHE A 477 1.05 6.69 17.48
C PHE A 477 1.47 7.69 18.58
N SER A 478 0.68 8.74 18.82
CA SER A 478 0.87 9.65 19.98
C SER A 478 0.08 9.25 21.23
N ARG A 479 -0.63 8.11 21.21
CA ARG A 479 -1.32 7.57 22.40
C ARG A 479 -0.34 7.22 23.53
N ASP A 480 0.85 6.76 23.16
CA ASP A 480 1.95 6.44 24.08
C ASP A 480 3.29 6.99 23.54
N PRO A 481 3.55 8.30 23.69
CA PRO A 481 4.75 8.93 23.13
C PRO A 481 6.02 8.46 23.83
N ILE A 482 5.94 8.07 25.11
CA ILE A 482 7.09 7.56 25.86
C ILE A 482 7.43 6.16 25.36
N GLY A 483 6.44 5.27 25.21
CA GLY A 483 6.65 3.96 24.62
C GLY A 483 7.08 4.02 23.16
N LEU A 484 6.64 5.02 22.39
CA LEU A 484 7.13 5.28 21.04
C LEU A 484 8.66 5.49 21.03
N VAL A 485 9.15 6.41 21.87
CA VAL A 485 10.58 6.71 21.98
C VAL A 485 11.36 5.49 22.50
N ARG A 486 10.79 4.74 23.45
CA ARG A 486 11.45 3.53 24.00
C ARG A 486 11.55 2.38 22.99
N ARG A 487 10.51 2.16 22.17
CA ARG A 487 10.45 1.05 21.20
C ARG A 487 11.21 1.36 19.92
N ALA A 488 10.94 2.52 19.32
CA ALA A 488 11.49 2.90 18.02
C ALA A 488 12.78 3.74 18.12
N GLY A 489 13.06 4.31 19.29
CA GLY A 489 14.18 5.21 19.51
C GLY A 489 13.85 6.66 19.16
N LEU A 490 14.63 7.59 19.75
CA LEU A 490 14.42 9.03 19.60
C LEU A 490 14.45 9.49 18.13
N ARG A 491 15.33 8.91 17.32
CA ARG A 491 15.44 9.27 15.90
C ARG A 491 14.16 8.97 15.12
N GLN A 492 13.59 7.77 15.32
CA GLN A 492 12.35 7.38 14.67
C GLN A 492 11.18 8.24 15.16
N ALA A 493 11.09 8.46 16.48
CA ALA A 493 10.06 9.30 17.06
C ALA A 493 10.10 10.76 16.57
N LEU A 494 11.30 11.35 16.45
CA LEU A 494 11.47 12.71 15.91
C LEU A 494 11.12 12.79 14.43
N GLY A 495 11.56 11.82 13.62
CA GLY A 495 11.22 11.76 12.20
C GLY A 495 9.70 11.65 12.00
N PHE A 496 9.04 10.78 12.77
CA PHE A 496 7.59 10.65 12.80
C PHE A 496 6.91 11.97 13.21
N ALA A 497 7.33 12.59 14.32
CA ALA A 497 6.72 13.81 14.83
C ALA A 497 6.86 14.98 13.85
N LEU A 498 8.02 15.16 13.22
CA LEU A 498 8.28 16.25 12.29
C LEU A 498 7.64 16.04 10.91
N LEU A 499 7.57 14.80 10.44
CA LEU A 499 7.02 14.48 9.13
C LEU A 499 5.50 14.26 9.16
N ILE A 500 5.02 13.32 9.98
CA ILE A 500 3.61 12.93 10.04
C ILE A 500 2.81 13.94 10.87
N GLY A 501 3.24 14.20 12.11
CA GLY A 501 2.57 15.17 12.98
C GLY A 501 2.78 16.61 12.53
N GLY A 502 3.98 16.92 12.04
CA GLY A 502 4.39 18.29 11.73
C GLY A 502 3.81 18.83 10.43
N THR A 503 3.67 18.00 9.38
CA THR A 503 3.19 18.47 8.07
C THR A 503 1.78 19.10 8.13
N PRO A 504 0.77 18.46 8.77
CA PRO A 504 -0.54 19.10 8.95
C PRO A 504 -0.46 20.42 9.73
N LEU A 505 0.37 20.48 10.79
CA LEU A 505 0.53 21.70 11.59
C LEU A 505 1.13 22.85 10.80
N ILE A 506 2.12 22.59 9.95
CA ILE A 506 2.68 23.61 9.04
C ILE A 506 1.58 24.20 8.18
N PHE A 507 0.79 23.36 7.52
CA PHE A 507 -0.25 23.84 6.61
C PHE A 507 -1.40 24.56 7.34
N LEU A 508 -1.67 24.24 8.61
CA LEU A 508 -2.64 24.96 9.44
C LEU A 508 -2.10 26.32 9.92
N PHE A 509 -0.81 26.42 10.26
CA PHE A 509 -0.25 27.68 10.78
C PHE A 509 0.21 28.64 9.68
N GLN A 510 0.61 28.13 8.50
CA GLN A 510 1.14 28.93 7.39
C GLN A 510 0.23 30.13 7.01
N PRO A 511 -1.10 29.98 6.83
CA PRO A 511 -1.95 31.11 6.42
C PRO A 511 -2.02 32.20 7.49
N ILE A 512 -1.96 31.83 8.77
CA ILE A 512 -1.96 32.77 9.89
C ILE A 512 -0.66 33.58 9.85
N SER A 513 0.49 32.93 9.68
CA SER A 513 1.79 33.61 9.58
C SER A 513 1.85 34.55 8.36
N ILE A 514 1.32 34.12 7.20
CA ILE A 514 1.24 34.96 6.01
C ILE A 514 0.32 36.15 6.23
N LEU A 515 -0.86 35.94 6.84
CA LEU A 515 -1.81 37.01 7.15
C LEU A 515 -1.20 38.06 8.08
N LEU A 516 -0.53 37.64 9.16
CA LEU A 516 0.16 38.54 10.09
C LEU A 516 1.24 39.35 9.36
N THR A 517 2.01 38.69 8.49
CA THR A 517 3.05 39.35 7.68
C THR A 517 2.44 40.39 6.73
N LEU A 518 1.34 40.04 6.04
CA LEU A 518 0.66 40.95 5.12
C LEU A 518 0.05 42.16 5.84
N VAL A 519 -0.59 41.94 7.00
CA VAL A 519 -1.11 43.03 7.85
C VAL A 519 0.04 43.96 8.25
N TRP A 520 1.17 43.42 8.72
CA TRP A 520 2.33 44.22 9.07
C TRP A 520 2.87 45.03 7.88
N VAL A 521 3.09 44.39 6.73
CA VAL A 521 3.65 45.05 5.52
C VAL A 521 2.73 46.15 5.00
N VAL A 522 1.42 45.91 4.94
CA VAL A 522 0.44 46.86 4.37
C VAL A 522 0.13 48.00 5.33
N THR A 523 -0.08 47.70 6.61
CA THR A 523 -0.51 48.71 7.59
C THR A 523 0.65 49.40 8.30
N ARG A 524 1.83 48.79 8.30
CA ARG A 524 3.00 49.21 9.10
C ARG A 524 2.68 49.40 10.58
N THR A 525 1.71 48.63 11.09
CA THR A 525 1.28 48.71 12.48
C THR A 525 2.37 48.22 13.42
N THR A 526 2.52 48.92 14.56
CA THR A 526 3.37 48.50 15.68
C THR A 526 2.61 47.61 16.69
N ALA A 527 1.32 47.36 16.45
CA ALA A 527 0.50 46.53 17.33
C ALA A 527 0.99 45.07 17.42
N LEU A 528 1.78 44.62 16.45
CA LEU A 528 2.35 43.27 16.41
C LEU A 528 3.73 43.18 17.09
N ASP A 529 4.40 44.30 17.38
CA ASP A 529 5.74 44.33 17.96
C ASP A 529 5.87 43.49 19.26
N PRO A 530 4.87 43.48 20.18
CA PRO A 530 4.95 42.63 21.38
C PRO A 530 5.01 41.12 21.08
N LEU A 531 4.52 40.69 19.91
CA LEU A 531 4.55 39.28 19.50
C LEU A 531 5.90 38.88 18.90
N PHE A 532 6.68 39.85 18.42
CA PHE A 532 7.92 39.64 17.68
C PHE A 532 9.08 40.43 18.32
N PRO A 533 9.50 40.10 19.55
CA PRO A 533 10.75 40.62 20.08
C PRO A 533 11.91 40.23 19.14
N PRO A 534 13.05 40.94 19.16
CA PRO A 534 14.09 40.83 18.13
C PRO A 534 14.50 39.40 17.77
N ALA A 535 14.71 38.53 18.76
CA ALA A 535 15.05 37.13 18.53
C ALA A 535 13.99 36.36 17.74
N ILE A 536 12.71 36.50 18.13
CA ILE A 536 11.59 35.84 17.45
C ILE A 536 11.39 36.44 16.06
N LEU A 537 11.47 37.77 15.92
CA LEU A 537 11.40 38.45 14.62
C LEU A 537 12.45 37.90 13.65
N TYR A 538 13.72 37.78 14.07
CA TYR A 538 14.77 37.26 13.20
C TYR A 538 14.55 35.80 12.81
N LEU A 539 14.05 34.96 13.72
CA LEU A 539 13.70 33.57 13.39
C LEU A 539 12.48 33.50 12.44
N SER A 540 11.48 34.35 12.64
CA SER A 540 10.33 34.45 11.72
C SER A 540 10.76 34.92 10.33
N LEU A 541 11.67 35.91 10.24
CA LEU A 541 12.26 36.38 8.98
C LEU A 541 13.13 35.30 8.31
N PHE A 542 13.89 34.54 9.10
CA PHE A 542 14.63 33.37 8.60
C PHE A 542 13.66 32.36 7.95
N ASN A 543 12.57 32.00 8.63
CA ASN A 543 11.57 31.09 8.08
C ASN A 543 10.93 31.64 6.80
N LEU A 544 10.52 32.92 6.83
CA LEU A 544 9.85 33.58 5.72
C LEU A 544 10.75 33.70 4.48
N LEU A 545 12.01 34.08 4.65
CA LEU A 545 12.91 34.37 3.54
C LEU A 545 13.73 33.13 3.19
N LEU A 546 14.61 32.72 4.10
CA LEU A 546 15.59 31.67 3.83
C LEU A 546 14.94 30.28 3.82
N GLY A 547 14.02 30.00 4.73
CA GLY A 547 13.30 28.72 4.77
C GLY A 547 12.50 28.46 3.50
N ASN A 548 11.70 29.44 3.06
CA ASN A 548 10.95 29.33 1.80
C ASN A 548 11.89 29.27 0.58
N ALA A 549 12.94 30.11 0.54
CA ALA A 549 13.91 30.09 -0.57
C ALA A 549 14.59 28.72 -0.70
N LEU A 550 14.96 28.10 0.42
CA LEU A 550 15.59 26.78 0.44
C LEU A 550 14.63 25.68 0.00
N ALA A 551 13.37 25.72 0.46
CA ALA A 551 12.34 24.78 0.01
C ALA A 551 12.05 24.91 -1.50
N ILE A 552 12.03 26.14 -2.02
CA ILE A 552 11.89 26.40 -3.46
C ILE A 552 13.10 25.86 -4.22
N TYR A 553 14.32 26.17 -3.75
CA TYR A 553 15.56 25.76 -4.39
C TYR A 553 15.70 24.23 -4.46
N ILE A 554 15.36 23.51 -3.39
CA ILE A 554 15.38 22.05 -3.41
C ILE A 554 14.37 21.49 -4.41
N ASN A 555 13.16 22.06 -4.50
CA ASN A 555 12.18 21.66 -5.53
C ASN A 555 12.68 21.97 -6.96
N MET A 556 13.37 23.09 -7.16
CA MET A 556 14.02 23.41 -8.45
C MET A 556 15.06 22.37 -8.82
N PHE A 557 15.86 21.92 -7.85
CA PHE A 557 16.89 20.91 -8.07
C PHE A 557 16.29 19.53 -8.32
N ALA A 558 15.19 19.19 -7.64
CA ALA A 558 14.63 17.83 -7.68
C ALA A 558 14.20 17.35 -9.06
N VAL A 559 13.82 18.26 -9.95
CA VAL A 559 13.41 17.94 -11.33
C VAL A 559 14.57 17.66 -12.28
N PHE A 560 15.82 17.96 -11.88
CA PHE A 560 17.00 17.70 -12.71
C PHE A 560 17.27 16.21 -12.86
N LYS A 561 17.10 15.43 -11.79
CA LYS A 561 17.24 13.96 -11.82
C LYS A 561 16.40 13.32 -12.93
N ARG A 562 15.19 13.85 -13.12
CA ARG A 562 14.23 13.36 -14.10
C ARG A 562 14.27 14.09 -15.44
N ARG A 563 15.23 15.01 -15.63
CA ARG A 563 15.38 15.84 -16.83
C ARG A 563 14.13 16.69 -17.15
N LEU A 564 13.34 17.03 -16.14
CA LEU A 564 12.12 17.85 -16.26
C LEU A 564 12.45 19.35 -16.09
N HIS A 565 13.49 19.81 -16.79
CA HIS A 565 14.00 21.19 -16.70
C HIS A 565 12.96 22.31 -16.93
N PRO A 566 11.93 22.15 -17.79
CA PRO A 566 10.89 23.17 -17.94
C PRO A 566 10.12 23.50 -16.65
N LEU A 567 10.16 22.62 -15.64
CA LEU A 567 9.47 22.82 -14.36
C LEU A 567 10.27 23.67 -13.36
N VAL A 568 11.55 23.96 -13.63
CA VAL A 568 12.42 24.67 -12.68
C VAL A 568 11.84 26.02 -12.27
N LEU A 569 11.41 26.85 -13.24
CA LEU A 569 10.84 28.16 -12.93
C LEU A 569 9.45 28.08 -12.30
N PHE A 570 8.72 26.97 -12.51
CA PHE A 570 7.42 26.76 -11.87
C PHE A 570 7.55 26.59 -10.35
N ALA A 571 8.70 26.13 -9.84
CA ALA A 571 8.95 26.03 -8.40
C ALA A 571 8.88 27.38 -7.66
N LEU A 572 9.07 28.51 -8.36
CA LEU A 572 8.88 29.85 -7.79
C LEU A 572 7.42 30.10 -7.37
N LEU A 573 6.48 29.35 -7.92
CA LEU A 573 5.05 29.42 -7.61
C LEU A 573 4.64 28.49 -6.44
N ASN A 574 5.59 27.78 -5.84
CA ASN A 574 5.34 26.91 -4.69
C ASN A 574 4.60 27.60 -3.53
N PRO A 575 4.89 28.87 -3.15
CA PRO A 575 4.12 29.55 -2.10
C PRO A 575 2.62 29.63 -2.39
N LEU A 576 2.23 29.82 -3.66
CA LEU A 576 0.82 29.82 -4.07
C LEU A 576 0.22 28.41 -3.97
N TYR A 577 0.99 27.40 -4.37
CA TYR A 577 0.57 26.00 -4.29
C TYR A 577 0.41 25.54 -2.83
N TRP A 578 1.29 25.94 -1.92
CA TRP A 578 1.19 25.61 -0.48
C TRP A 578 -0.07 26.18 0.17
N MET A 579 -0.61 27.31 -0.31
CA MET A 579 -1.91 27.81 0.17
C MET A 579 -3.05 26.85 -0.14
N LEU A 580 -2.98 26.10 -1.25
CA LEU A 580 -3.95 25.06 -1.55
C LEU A 580 -3.86 23.91 -0.54
N HIS A 581 -2.65 23.56 -0.08
CA HIS A 581 -2.47 22.56 0.98
C HIS A 581 -3.07 23.03 2.31
N SER A 582 -2.98 24.32 2.63
CA SER A 582 -3.65 24.90 3.79
C SER A 582 -5.17 24.77 3.70
N ILE A 583 -5.78 25.08 2.56
CA ILE A 583 -7.23 24.89 2.35
C ILE A 583 -7.61 23.41 2.55
N ALA A 584 -6.84 22.50 1.96
CA ALA A 584 -7.04 21.06 2.14
C ALA A 584 -6.88 20.62 3.61
N SER A 585 -5.97 21.23 4.36
CA SER A 585 -5.71 20.93 5.78
C SER A 585 -6.84 21.36 6.70
N TYR A 586 -7.43 22.54 6.50
CA TYR A 586 -8.60 22.95 7.27
C TYR A 586 -9.81 22.07 6.97
N LYS A 587 -10.00 21.69 5.71
CA LYS A 587 -11.03 20.71 5.32
C LYS A 587 -10.78 19.35 6.01
N ALA A 588 -9.54 18.87 6.00
CA ALA A 588 -9.12 17.64 6.65
C ALA A 588 -9.40 17.67 8.16
N LEU A 589 -9.05 18.77 8.83
CA LEU A 589 -9.30 18.96 10.25
C LEU A 589 -10.79 18.91 10.57
N GLY A 590 -11.64 19.61 9.81
CA GLY A 590 -13.10 19.54 9.99
C GLY A 590 -13.67 18.13 9.76
N GLN A 591 -13.14 17.41 8.76
CA GLN A 591 -13.54 16.03 8.49
C GLN A 591 -13.05 15.04 9.56
N LEU A 592 -11.92 15.30 10.22
CA LEU A 592 -11.42 14.44 11.29
C LEU A 592 -12.43 14.30 12.43
N PHE A 593 -13.14 15.38 12.78
CA PHE A 593 -14.17 15.38 13.83
C PHE A 593 -15.54 14.94 13.33
N THR A 594 -15.91 15.25 12.09
CA THR A 594 -17.27 14.99 11.58
C THR A 594 -17.42 13.68 10.82
N ARG A 595 -16.37 13.25 10.10
CA ARG A 595 -16.36 12.11 9.17
C ARG A 595 -14.95 11.48 9.07
N PRO A 596 -14.40 10.94 10.18
CA PRO A 596 -13.01 10.48 10.22
C PRO A 596 -12.70 9.42 9.17
N TYR A 597 -13.57 8.42 9.01
CA TYR A 597 -13.37 7.29 8.09
C TYR A 597 -13.85 7.55 6.66
N TYR A 598 -14.33 8.76 6.36
CA TYR A 598 -14.87 9.05 5.03
C TYR A 598 -13.76 9.11 3.98
N TRP A 599 -13.88 8.24 2.98
CA TRP A 599 -12.96 8.13 1.86
C TRP A 599 -13.42 9.05 0.71
N GLU A 600 -12.70 10.16 0.51
CA GLU A 600 -12.92 11.07 -0.62
C GLU A 600 -12.39 10.45 -1.91
N LYS A 601 -13.25 9.71 -2.63
CA LYS A 601 -12.88 9.05 -3.88
C LYS A 601 -12.54 10.09 -4.96
N THR A 602 -11.44 9.85 -5.67
CA THR A 602 -11.01 10.63 -6.82
C THR A 602 -11.49 9.99 -8.12
N THR A 603 -11.71 10.80 -9.14
CA THR A 603 -11.95 10.32 -10.51
C THR A 603 -10.63 10.22 -11.26
N HIS A 604 -10.40 9.10 -11.95
CA HIS A 604 -9.22 8.82 -12.77
C HIS A 604 -9.61 8.77 -14.26
N GLY A 605 -8.64 8.77 -15.18
CA GLY A 605 -8.89 8.76 -16.62
C GLY A 605 -9.38 10.10 -17.17
N LEU A 606 -8.99 11.21 -16.53
CA LEU A 606 -9.43 12.55 -16.90
C LEU A 606 -8.51 13.17 -17.96
N THR A 607 -7.24 12.77 -17.97
CA THR A 607 -6.20 13.31 -18.86
C THR A 607 -6.48 13.04 -20.33
N ARG A 608 -6.03 13.97 -21.18
CA ARG A 608 -6.02 13.80 -22.64
C ARG A 608 -4.73 13.17 -23.15
N HIS A 609 -3.72 13.00 -22.29
CA HIS A 609 -2.43 12.45 -22.68
C HIS A 609 -2.48 10.91 -22.68
N PRO A 610 -2.19 10.25 -23.82
CA PRO A 610 -1.98 8.81 -23.81
C PRO A 610 -0.68 8.52 -23.07
N ALA A 611 -0.72 7.54 -22.19
CA ALA A 611 0.41 7.20 -21.33
C ALA A 611 1.62 6.59 -22.06
N SER A 612 1.49 6.30 -23.36
CA SER A 612 2.58 5.84 -24.21
C SER A 612 3.50 6.97 -24.72
N SER A 613 3.45 8.16 -24.12
CA SER A 613 4.20 9.35 -24.55
C SER A 613 5.40 9.68 -23.65
N HIS A 614 6.10 8.62 -23.21
CA HIS A 614 7.33 8.71 -22.43
C HIS A 614 8.58 8.65 -23.31
#